data_AF-C1E8L3-F1
#
_entry.id   AF-C1E8L3-F1
#
_cell.length_a   1.000
_cell.length_b   1.000
_cell.length_c   1.000
_cell.angle_alpha   90.00
_cell.angle_beta   90.00
_cell.angle_gamma   90.00
#
_symmetry.space_group_name_H-M   'P 1'
#
loop_
_entity.id
_entity.type
_entity.pdbx_description
1 polymer ?
#
loop_
_entity_poly.entity_id
_entity_poly.type
_entity_poly.pdbx_seq_one_letter_code
_entity_poly.pdbx_strand_id
1 'polypeptide(L)'
;MRAALLAVARRVPSRVASASARGRDVATTAGAGTRDSPFDPAAEDAPVVDIAELQTGAVFTRRRAFTAHDVASFASLAGDHNPIHVDPDAATAAGFRDGPVVHGMLCASMFSAIIGTRFPGAVYATQSLA
;
A
#
# COMPACT_ATOMS: atom_id res chain seq x y z
N MET A 1 -2.32 -16.74 -4.41
CA MET A 1 -1.49 -16.42 -3.24
C MET A 1 -2.35 -16.46 -1.98
N ARG A 2 -2.00 -17.28 -0.98
CA ARG A 2 -2.64 -17.28 0.34
C ARG A 2 -1.73 -16.53 1.31
N ALA A 3 -2.16 -15.37 1.80
CA ALA A 3 -1.49 -14.71 2.91
C ALA A 3 -2.06 -15.27 4.22
N ALA A 4 -1.22 -15.89 5.04
CA ALA A 4 -1.57 -16.19 6.42
C ALA A 4 -1.33 -14.93 7.26
N LEU A 5 -2.41 -14.26 7.66
CA LEU A 5 -2.33 -13.17 8.63
C LEU A 5 -2.17 -13.79 10.02
N LEU A 6 -0.95 -13.91 10.53
CA LEU A 6 -0.73 -14.10 11.97
C LEU A 6 -0.74 -12.70 12.62
N ALA A 7 -1.94 -12.17 12.88
CA ALA A 7 -2.10 -10.95 13.66
C ALA A 7 -1.72 -11.26 15.11
N VAL A 8 -0.45 -11.08 15.48
CA VAL A 8 -0.06 -11.04 16.89
C VAL A 8 -0.42 -9.66 17.40
N ALA A 9 -1.63 -9.54 17.96
CA ALA A 9 -2.08 -8.34 18.67
C ALA A 9 -1.32 -8.20 19.99
N ARG A 10 -0.07 -7.74 19.95
CA ARG A 10 0.58 -7.21 21.15
C ARG A 10 0.11 -5.78 21.32
N ARG A 11 -0.76 -5.54 22.31
CA ARG A 11 -1.15 -4.20 22.74
C ARG A 11 0.11 -3.39 23.03
N VAL A 12 0.38 -2.38 22.20
CA VAL A 12 1.32 -1.32 22.56
C VAL A 12 0.54 -0.36 23.47
N PRO A 13 0.95 -0.12 24.73
CA PRO A 13 0.27 0.83 25.60
C PRO A 13 0.42 2.24 25.02
N SER A 14 -0.69 2.85 24.61
CA SER A 14 -0.73 4.24 24.17
C SER A 14 -0.63 5.17 25.38
N ARG A 15 0.48 5.90 25.50
CA ARG A 15 0.54 7.09 26.36
C ARG A 15 -0.05 8.25 25.57
N VAL A 16 -1.35 8.46 25.70
CA VAL A 16 -2.00 9.69 25.23
C VAL A 16 -1.65 10.79 26.25
N ALA A 17 -0.76 11.70 25.87
CA ALA A 17 -0.62 13.00 26.52
C ALA A 17 -1.66 13.94 25.89
N SER A 18 -2.63 14.38 26.69
CA SER A 18 -3.61 15.39 26.30
C SER A 18 -2.93 16.76 26.26
N ALA A 19 -2.92 17.39 25.10
CA ALA A 19 -2.56 18.81 24.96
C ALA A 19 -3.75 19.57 24.37
N SER A 20 -4.21 20.53 25.17
CA SER A 20 -5.37 21.40 24.99
C SER A 20 -5.26 22.31 23.76
N ALA A 21 -6.34 22.37 22.98
CA ALA A 21 -6.51 23.26 21.84
C ALA A 21 -6.70 24.72 22.28
N ARG A 22 -5.99 25.64 21.62
CA ARG A 22 -6.40 27.04 21.45
C ARG A 22 -6.15 27.47 20.01
N GLY A 23 -7.22 27.92 19.37
CA GLY A 23 -7.30 28.17 17.93
C GLY A 23 -6.62 29.45 17.48
N ARG A 24 -6.53 29.57 16.15
CA ARG A 24 -6.50 30.82 15.37
C ARG A 24 -6.98 30.49 13.95
N ASP A 25 -8.03 31.18 13.54
CA ASP A 25 -8.54 31.21 12.17
C ASP A 25 -7.51 31.85 11.24
N VAL A 26 -7.31 31.28 10.05
CA VAL A 26 -6.72 31.96 8.89
C VAL A 26 -7.46 31.53 7.62
N ALA A 27 -7.71 32.54 6.80
CA ALA A 27 -8.67 32.61 5.71
C ALA A 27 -8.44 31.69 4.50
N THR A 28 -9.55 31.40 3.83
CA THR A 28 -9.67 30.86 2.47
C THR A 28 -8.94 31.74 1.45
N THR A 29 -8.03 31.13 0.70
CA THR A 29 -7.70 31.52 -0.68
C THR A 29 -7.47 30.26 -1.51
N ALA A 30 -8.27 30.12 -2.56
CA ALA A 30 -8.19 29.06 -3.56
C ALA A 30 -6.86 29.13 -4.34
N GLY A 31 -6.23 27.97 -4.57
CA GLY A 31 -5.01 27.83 -5.36
C GLY A 31 -4.90 26.41 -5.95
N ALA A 32 -4.67 26.34 -7.26
CA ALA A 32 -4.76 25.18 -8.13
C ALA A 32 -3.60 24.16 -8.04
N GLY A 33 -3.89 22.88 -8.34
CA GLY A 33 -2.97 21.82 -8.83
C GLY A 33 -1.88 21.37 -7.85
N THR A 34 -1.78 20.12 -7.40
CA THR A 34 -1.68 18.87 -8.17
C THR A 34 -2.16 17.69 -7.31
N ARG A 35 -3.06 16.85 -7.86
CA ARG A 35 -3.55 15.61 -7.22
C ARG A 35 -2.71 14.38 -7.60
N ASP A 36 -1.39 14.53 -7.71
CA ASP A 36 -0.50 13.39 -8.00
C ASP A 36 -0.11 12.67 -6.70
N SER A 37 -1.10 12.06 -6.06
CA SER A 37 -0.80 10.96 -5.15
C SER A 37 -0.81 9.68 -5.98
N PRO A 38 0.28 8.88 -6.02
CA PRO A 38 0.33 7.58 -6.70
C PRO A 38 -0.54 6.51 -6.01
N PHE A 39 -1.39 6.92 -5.06
CA PHE A 39 -2.39 6.10 -4.43
C PHE A 39 -3.72 6.30 -5.14
N ASP A 40 -4.16 5.26 -5.85
CA ASP A 40 -5.52 5.16 -6.39
C ASP A 40 -6.55 5.40 -5.27
N PRO A 41 -7.27 6.54 -5.28
CA PRO A 41 -8.21 6.91 -4.22
C PRO A 41 -9.46 6.02 -4.21
N ALA A 42 -9.77 5.31 -5.32
CA ALA A 42 -10.92 4.41 -5.37
C ALA A 42 -10.75 3.16 -4.49
N ALA A 43 -9.54 2.89 -4.00
CA ALA A 43 -9.27 1.83 -3.03
C ALA A 43 -9.26 2.31 -1.56
N GLU A 44 -9.41 3.61 -1.32
CA GLU A 44 -9.41 4.21 0.04
C GLU A 44 -10.76 4.11 0.75
N ASP A 45 -11.87 3.92 0.04
CA ASP A 45 -13.22 3.86 0.63
C ASP A 45 -13.52 2.53 1.36
N ALA A 46 -12.54 1.65 1.56
CA ALA A 46 -12.73 0.48 2.39
C ALA A 46 -12.77 0.90 3.87
N PRO A 47 -13.82 0.52 4.63
CA PRO A 47 -13.96 0.96 6.00
C PRO A 47 -12.77 0.50 6.84
N VAL A 48 -12.31 1.39 7.71
CA VAL A 48 -11.42 1.04 8.82
C VAL A 48 -12.17 0.08 9.73
N VAL A 49 -11.53 -1.02 10.10
CA VAL A 49 -12.08 -2.06 10.97
C VAL A 49 -11.30 -2.06 12.27
N ASP A 50 -12.00 -2.03 13.40
CA ASP A 50 -11.36 -2.24 14.70
C ASP A 50 -10.79 -3.66 14.73
N ILE A 51 -9.51 -3.77 15.11
CA ILE A 51 -8.83 -5.06 15.26
C ILE A 51 -9.57 -6.00 16.23
N ALA A 52 -10.34 -5.45 17.18
CA ALA A 52 -11.18 -6.22 18.10
C ALA A 52 -12.36 -6.93 17.42
N GLU A 53 -12.78 -6.46 16.25
CA GLU A 53 -13.88 -7.03 15.46
C GLU A 53 -13.41 -8.06 14.42
N LEU A 54 -12.09 -8.21 14.24
CA LEU A 54 -11.53 -9.19 13.32
C LEU A 54 -11.82 -10.62 13.79
N GLN A 55 -12.40 -11.40 12.88
CA GLN A 55 -12.67 -12.81 13.10
C GLN A 55 -11.77 -13.69 12.24
N THR A 56 -11.36 -14.84 12.79
CA THR A 56 -10.64 -15.86 12.04
C THR A 56 -11.44 -16.28 10.81
N GLY A 57 -10.78 -16.30 9.64
CA GLY A 57 -11.43 -16.60 8.37
C GLY A 57 -11.97 -15.39 7.62
N ALA A 58 -11.91 -14.18 8.19
CA ALA A 58 -12.23 -12.95 7.47
C ALA A 58 -11.35 -12.79 6.23
N VAL A 59 -11.95 -12.33 5.14
CA VAL A 59 -11.28 -12.12 3.85
C VAL A 59 -11.36 -10.65 3.47
N PHE A 60 -10.20 -10.07 3.14
CA PHE A 60 -10.09 -8.69 2.68
C PHE A 60 -9.44 -8.65 1.31
N THR A 61 -10.05 -7.88 0.40
CA THR A 61 -9.58 -7.73 -0.96
C THR A 61 -9.26 -6.26 -1.24
N ARG A 62 -8.16 -6.03 -1.96
CA ARG A 62 -7.84 -4.77 -2.62
C ARG A 62 -7.49 -5.07 -4.07
N ARG A 63 -8.00 -4.26 -4.99
CA ARG A 63 -7.67 -4.32 -6.41
C ARG A 63 -7.09 -2.98 -6.81
N ARG A 64 -6.01 -3.01 -7.57
CA ARG A 64 -5.35 -1.84 -8.14
C ARG A 64 -4.79 -2.21 -9.51
N ALA A 65 -4.90 -1.30 -10.46
CA ALA A 65 -4.14 -1.38 -11.71
C ALA A 65 -2.83 -0.61 -11.53
N PHE A 66 -1.70 -1.23 -11.84
CA PHE A 66 -0.41 -0.55 -11.84
C PHE A 66 -0.13 0.04 -13.21
N THR A 67 0.32 1.29 -13.22
CA THR A 67 0.75 2.00 -14.42
C THR A 67 2.24 1.82 -14.66
N ALA A 68 2.71 2.13 -15.87
CA ALA A 68 4.15 2.20 -16.15
C ALA A 68 4.88 3.21 -15.24
N HIS A 69 4.19 4.30 -14.86
CA HIS A 69 4.73 5.28 -13.92
C HIS A 69 4.93 4.70 -12.51
N ASP A 70 3.99 3.86 -12.03
CA ASP A 70 4.13 3.19 -10.74
C ASP A 70 5.34 2.24 -10.73
N VAL A 71 5.52 1.49 -11.82
CA VAL A 71 6.65 0.55 -11.99
C VAL A 71 7.98 1.30 -12.00
N ALA A 72 8.08 2.40 -12.77
CA ALA A 72 9.27 3.23 -12.81
C ALA A 72 9.58 3.90 -11.45
N SER A 73 8.54 4.37 -10.76
CA SER A 73 8.66 4.97 -9.43
C SER A 73 9.13 3.94 -8.40
N PHE A 74 8.58 2.73 -8.43
CA PHE A 74 9.01 1.65 -7.55
C PHE A 74 10.43 1.19 -7.85
N ALA A 75 10.82 1.07 -9.13
CA ALA A 75 12.20 0.75 -9.50
C ALA A 75 13.18 1.76 -8.91
N SER A 76 12.86 3.05 -8.99
CA SER A 76 13.69 4.13 -8.43
C SER A 76 13.73 4.10 -6.90
N LEU A 77 12.59 3.83 -6.25
CA LEU A 77 12.48 3.77 -4.80
C LEU A 77 13.21 2.55 -4.21
N ALA A 78 13.01 1.38 -4.82
CA ALA A 78 13.56 0.11 -4.34
C ALA A 78 15.00 -0.12 -4.80
N GLY A 79 15.46 0.59 -5.83
CA GLY A 79 16.72 0.34 -6.52
C GLY A 79 16.70 -0.91 -7.42
N ASP A 80 15.53 -1.51 -7.65
CA ASP A 80 15.36 -2.68 -8.51
C ASP A 80 15.07 -2.24 -9.95
N HIS A 81 16.16 -2.09 -10.72
CA HIS A 81 16.14 -1.75 -12.13
C HIS A 81 16.34 -2.96 -13.04
N ASN A 82 15.91 -4.15 -12.64
CA ASN A 82 15.97 -5.32 -13.51
C ASN A 82 15.27 -5.00 -14.86
N PRO A 83 15.95 -5.20 -16.02
CA PRO A 83 15.42 -4.83 -17.33
C PRO A 83 14.03 -5.39 -17.64
N ILE A 84 13.64 -6.54 -17.08
CA ILE A 84 12.30 -7.10 -17.30
C ILE A 84 11.16 -6.18 -16.83
N HIS A 85 11.45 -5.22 -15.95
CA HIS A 85 10.49 -4.26 -15.40
C HIS A 85 10.48 -2.92 -16.14
N VAL A 86 11.55 -2.57 -16.87
CA VAL A 86 11.76 -1.20 -17.38
C VAL A 86 12.07 -1.13 -18.87
N ASP A 87 12.44 -2.25 -19.49
CA ASP A 87 12.84 -2.34 -20.90
C ASP A 87 11.93 -3.34 -21.65
N PRO A 88 11.13 -2.87 -22.62
CA PRO A 88 10.25 -3.72 -23.42
C PRO A 88 10.96 -4.83 -24.19
N ASP A 89 12.16 -4.57 -24.72
CA ASP A 89 12.92 -5.54 -25.52
C ASP A 89 13.49 -6.63 -24.61
N ALA A 90 14.02 -6.24 -23.45
CA ALA A 90 14.50 -7.19 -22.45
C ALA A 90 13.36 -8.06 -21.88
N ALA A 91 12.19 -7.47 -21.62
CA ALA A 91 11.00 -8.21 -21.20
C ALA A 91 10.55 -9.21 -22.27
N THR A 92 10.54 -8.79 -23.54
CA THR A 92 10.21 -9.66 -24.68
C THR A 92 11.21 -10.81 -24.82
N ALA A 93 12.51 -10.51 -24.72
CA ALA A 93 13.57 -11.51 -24.74
C ALA A 93 13.48 -12.52 -23.58
N ALA A 94 12.96 -12.09 -22.42
CA ALA A 94 12.65 -12.93 -21.28
C ALA A 94 11.33 -13.73 -21.41
N GLY A 95 10.60 -13.56 -22.51
CA GLY A 95 9.36 -14.30 -22.80
C GLY A 95 8.07 -13.59 -22.41
N PHE A 96 8.13 -12.35 -21.93
CA PHE A 96 6.95 -11.53 -21.63
C PHE A 96 6.48 -10.80 -22.89
N ARG A 97 5.38 -11.29 -23.48
CA ARG A 97 4.90 -10.85 -24.81
C ARG A 97 4.19 -9.50 -24.80
N ASP A 98 3.70 -9.09 -23.63
CA ASP A 98 2.87 -7.88 -23.46
C ASP A 98 3.67 -6.69 -22.90
N GLY A 99 5.00 -6.78 -22.93
CA GLY A 99 5.92 -5.75 -22.44
C GLY A 99 6.42 -5.99 -21.01
N PRO A 100 6.97 -4.94 -20.36
CA PRO A 100 7.56 -5.06 -19.03
C PRO A 100 6.57 -5.55 -17.98
N VAL A 101 7.06 -6.39 -17.07
CA VAL A 101 6.25 -6.94 -15.97
C VAL A 101 6.37 -6.09 -14.72
N VAL A 102 5.34 -6.11 -13.88
CA VAL A 102 5.34 -5.40 -12.59
C VAL A 102 6.24 -6.13 -11.60
N HIS A 103 7.01 -5.40 -10.77
CA HIS A 103 7.79 -6.01 -9.69
C HIS A 103 6.92 -6.85 -8.76
N GLY A 104 7.37 -8.07 -8.45
CA GLY A 104 6.67 -8.93 -7.50
C GLY A 104 6.50 -8.27 -6.12
N MET A 105 7.52 -7.52 -5.67
CA MET A 105 7.47 -6.78 -4.40
C MET A 105 6.56 -5.55 -4.43
N LEU A 106 6.37 -4.90 -5.58
CA LEU A 106 5.36 -3.85 -5.73
C LEU A 106 3.97 -4.44 -5.53
N CYS A 107 3.68 -5.59 -6.14
CA CYS A 107 2.44 -6.32 -5.91
C CYS A 107 2.30 -6.78 -4.44
N ALA A 108 3.37 -7.31 -3.85
CA ALA A 108 3.38 -7.79 -2.47
C ALA A 108 3.14 -6.66 -1.44
N SER A 109 3.58 -5.43 -1.74
CA SER A 109 3.37 -4.26 -0.88
C SER A 109 1.88 -3.97 -0.61
N MET A 110 0.97 -4.41 -1.50
CA MET A 110 -0.47 -4.25 -1.31
C MET A 110 -0.98 -4.92 -0.04
N PHE A 111 -0.34 -5.99 0.45
CA PHE A 111 -0.73 -6.62 1.72
C PHE A 111 -0.43 -5.72 2.90
N SER A 112 0.74 -5.08 2.91
CA SER A 112 1.07 -4.07 3.93
C SER A 112 0.07 -2.92 3.88
N ALA A 113 -0.30 -2.46 2.67
CA ALA A 113 -1.28 -1.41 2.52
C ALA A 113 -2.68 -1.83 3.05
N ILE A 114 -3.16 -3.05 2.77
CA ILE A 114 -4.42 -3.54 3.36
C ILE A 114 -4.33 -3.55 4.89
N ILE A 115 -3.26 -4.09 5.44
CA ILE A 115 -3.15 -4.30 6.89
C ILE A 115 -3.00 -2.96 7.62
N GLY A 116 -2.05 -2.15 7.17
CA GLY A 116 -1.66 -0.90 7.82
C GLY A 116 -2.72 0.20 7.72
N THR A 117 -3.53 0.23 6.65
CA THR A 117 -4.57 1.26 6.51
C THR A 117 -5.94 0.82 7.02
N ARG A 118 -6.30 -0.48 6.92
CA ARG A 118 -7.62 -0.96 7.35
C ARG A 118 -7.70 -1.38 8.81
N PHE A 119 -6.59 -1.76 9.44
CA PHE A 119 -6.57 -2.23 10.83
C PHE A 119 -5.55 -1.44 11.67
N PRO A 120 -5.88 -0.21 12.09
CA PRO A 120 -5.02 0.59 12.97
C PRO A 120 -4.59 -0.20 14.21
N GLY A 121 -3.30 -0.18 14.50
CA GLY A 121 -2.70 -0.93 15.61
C GLY A 121 -2.37 -2.39 15.31
N ALA A 122 -2.70 -2.91 14.12
CA ALA A 122 -2.21 -4.19 13.66
C ALA A 122 -0.74 -4.11 13.23
N VAL A 123 0.00 -5.20 13.42
CA VAL A 123 1.39 -5.32 12.99
C VAL A 123 1.47 -6.40 11.91
N TYR A 124 2.02 -6.04 10.75
CA TYR A 124 2.31 -7.02 9.70
C TYR A 124 3.64 -7.71 9.98
N ALA A 125 3.58 -8.92 10.55
CA ALA A 125 4.76 -9.60 11.07
C ALA A 125 5.54 -10.41 10.02
N THR A 126 4.84 -11.25 9.24
CA THR A 126 5.47 -12.20 8.33
C THR A 126 4.70 -12.33 7.03
N GLN A 127 5.43 -12.50 5.93
CA GLN A 127 4.90 -12.77 4.61
C GLN A 127 5.69 -13.91 3.96
N SER A 128 4.99 -14.89 3.42
CA SER A 128 5.56 -15.90 2.53
C SER A 128 4.87 -15.80 1.18
N LEU A 129 5.66 -15.66 0.13
CA LEU A 129 5.21 -15.68 -1.26
C LEU A 129 5.67 -17.01 -1.85
N ALA A 130 4.74 -17.76 -2.42
CA ALA A 130 4.97 -19.03 -3.08
C ALA A 130 4.76 -18.88 -4.58
#